data_AF-A0A3B8N8D4-F1
#
_entry.id   AF-A0A3B8N8D4-F1
#
_cell.length_a   1.000
_cell.length_b   1.000
_cell.length_c   1.000
_cell.angle_alpha   90.00
_cell.angle_beta   90.00
_cell.angle_gamma   90.00
#
_symmetry.space_group_name_H-M   'P 1'
#
loop_
_entity.id
_entity.type
_entity.pdbx_description
1 polymer ?
#
loop_
_entity_poly.entity_id
_entity_poly.type
_entity_poly.pdbx_seq_one_letter_code
_entity_poly.pdbx_strand_id
1 'polypeptide(L)'
;HGNAAAAPEAPEREGYSFLGWNEDFSNVTSDLVVRAEYEVRTHWVVFTDWNKVIIDEQFIEHGKAATAPEVPERAGYAFTGWDKDFSLVTSDIVVRAEYEIVEYTVFFEDFDGRGLKLDVVGHGQAATPPEPPEREGYEFTGWDTDFSAVTSHLVVTAQYEIIEP
;
A
#
# COMPACT_ATOMS: atom_id res chain seq x y z
N HIS A 1 -8.14 -53.67 -39.63
CA HIS A 1 -6.97 -53.09 -38.95
C HIS A 1 -7.22 -51.60 -38.82
N GLY A 2 -7.15 -51.05 -37.62
CA GLY A 2 -7.27 -49.61 -37.42
C GLY A 2 -5.97 -48.91 -37.83
N ASN A 3 -6.09 -47.63 -38.16
CA ASN A 3 -4.96 -46.75 -38.44
C ASN A 3 -4.95 -45.63 -37.38
N ALA A 4 -3.79 -45.02 -37.17
CA ALA A 4 -3.69 -43.82 -36.35
C ALA A 4 -4.46 -42.66 -37.00
N ALA A 5 -5.24 -41.93 -36.21
CA ALA A 5 -5.77 -40.64 -36.64
C ALA A 5 -4.70 -39.55 -36.48
N ALA A 6 -4.74 -38.52 -37.33
CA ALA A 6 -3.91 -37.33 -37.11
C ALA A 6 -4.44 -36.56 -35.89
N ALA A 7 -3.54 -36.19 -34.97
CA ALA A 7 -3.92 -35.37 -33.83
C ALA A 7 -4.49 -34.02 -34.32
N PRO A 8 -5.63 -33.56 -33.79
CA PRO A 8 -6.10 -32.22 -34.06
C PRO A 8 -5.10 -31.19 -33.49
N GLU A 9 -5.07 -29.99 -34.07
CA GLU A 9 -4.43 -28.85 -33.41
C GLU A 9 -5.15 -28.60 -32.08
N ALA A 10 -4.36 -28.49 -30.99
CA ALA A 10 -4.93 -28.23 -29.68
C ALA A 10 -5.60 -26.85 -29.69
N PRO A 11 -6.88 -26.72 -29.31
CA PRO A 11 -7.54 -25.42 -29.28
C PRO A 11 -6.87 -24.52 -28.23
N GLU A 12 -6.63 -23.27 -28.58
CA GLU A 12 -6.26 -22.27 -27.59
C GLU A 12 -7.45 -21.96 -26.68
N ARG A 13 -7.19 -21.93 -25.38
CA ARG A 13 -8.17 -21.54 -24.36
C ARG A 13 -7.49 -20.59 -23.39
N GLU A 14 -7.87 -19.32 -23.44
CA GLU A 14 -7.32 -18.28 -22.57
C GLU A 14 -7.44 -18.68 -21.09
N GLY A 15 -6.35 -18.56 -20.35
CA GLY A 15 -6.30 -18.93 -18.93
C GLY A 15 -6.13 -20.41 -18.62
N TYR A 16 -6.03 -21.29 -19.62
CA TYR A 16 -5.89 -22.73 -19.44
C TYR A 16 -4.64 -23.30 -20.12
N SER A 17 -4.08 -24.35 -19.55
CA SER A 17 -3.02 -25.16 -20.16
C SER A 17 -3.62 -26.44 -20.73
N PHE A 18 -3.27 -26.78 -21.97
CA PHE A 18 -3.70 -28.01 -22.62
C PHE A 18 -2.93 -29.20 -22.03
N LEU A 19 -3.65 -30.18 -21.49
CA LEU A 19 -3.07 -31.39 -20.89
C LEU A 19 -2.93 -32.53 -21.90
N GLY A 20 -3.85 -32.60 -22.87
CA GLY A 20 -3.90 -33.70 -23.82
C GLY A 20 -5.32 -33.98 -24.31
N TRP A 21 -5.46 -35.12 -24.97
CA TRP A 21 -6.76 -35.65 -25.40
C TRP A 21 -7.19 -36.76 -24.43
N ASN A 22 -8.49 -36.85 -24.14
CA ASN A 22 -9.04 -37.80 -23.18
C ASN A 22 -8.97 -39.28 -23.61
N GLU A 23 -8.72 -39.57 -24.89
CA GLU A 23 -8.65 -40.91 -25.46
C GLU A 23 -7.41 -41.05 -26.35
N ASP A 24 -6.84 -42.26 -26.41
CA ASP A 24 -5.82 -42.59 -27.40
C ASP A 24 -6.47 -42.85 -28.77
N PHE A 25 -5.90 -42.22 -29.80
CA PHE A 25 -6.33 -42.36 -31.19
C PHE A 25 -5.21 -42.88 -32.09
N SER A 26 -4.19 -43.52 -31.50
CA SER A 26 -3.11 -44.20 -32.23
C SER A 26 -3.59 -45.41 -33.04
N ASN A 27 -4.78 -45.96 -32.74
CA ASN A 27 -5.36 -47.09 -33.46
C ASN A 27 -6.91 -47.06 -33.43
N VAL A 28 -7.50 -46.34 -34.38
CA VAL A 28 -8.96 -46.15 -34.45
C VAL A 28 -9.60 -47.21 -35.36
N THR A 29 -10.59 -47.95 -34.86
CA THR A 29 -11.28 -49.05 -35.58
C THR A 29 -12.77 -48.81 -35.82
N SER A 30 -13.33 -47.77 -35.20
CA SER A 30 -14.72 -47.30 -35.31
C SER A 30 -14.76 -45.80 -35.02
N ASP A 31 -15.91 -45.15 -35.21
CA ASP A 31 -16.09 -43.74 -34.86
C ASP A 31 -15.67 -43.47 -33.40
N LEU A 32 -14.79 -42.49 -33.22
CA LEU A 32 -14.21 -42.08 -31.93
C LEU A 32 -14.38 -40.57 -31.76
N VAL A 33 -14.87 -40.16 -30.58
CA VAL A 33 -14.96 -38.75 -30.20
C VAL A 33 -13.92 -38.46 -29.15
N VAL A 34 -12.94 -37.62 -29.49
CA VAL A 34 -11.91 -37.13 -28.56
C VAL A 34 -12.24 -35.71 -28.10
N ARG A 35 -11.81 -35.38 -26.88
CA ARG A 35 -12.02 -34.08 -26.23
C ARG A 35 -10.70 -33.60 -25.65
N ALA A 36 -10.41 -32.33 -25.85
CA ALA A 36 -9.25 -31.68 -25.26
C ALA A 36 -9.47 -31.51 -23.75
N GLU A 37 -8.47 -31.91 -22.97
CA GLU A 37 -8.41 -31.73 -21.52
C GLU A 37 -7.54 -30.53 -21.18
N TYR A 38 -7.97 -29.78 -20.16
CA TYR A 38 -7.32 -28.53 -19.76
C TYR A 38 -7.27 -28.40 -18.25
N GLU A 39 -6.22 -27.77 -17.75
CA GLU A 39 -6.12 -27.25 -16.39
C GLU A 39 -6.14 -25.71 -16.39
N VAL A 40 -6.72 -25.11 -15.36
CA VAL A 40 -6.66 -23.66 -15.19
C VAL A 40 -5.24 -23.25 -14.79
N ARG A 41 -4.71 -22.19 -15.39
CA ARG A 41 -3.41 -21.65 -15.00
C ARG A 41 -3.52 -20.96 -13.65
N THR A 42 -2.47 -21.07 -12.85
CA THR A 42 -2.31 -20.31 -11.60
C THR A 42 -1.20 -19.28 -11.75
N HIS A 43 -1.38 -18.12 -11.16
CA HIS A 43 -0.42 -17.01 -11.15
C HIS A 43 0.02 -16.73 -9.73
N TRP A 44 1.28 -16.35 -9.57
CA TRP A 44 1.89 -16.01 -8.30
C TRP A 44 1.69 -14.53 -7.99
N VAL A 45 1.03 -14.25 -6.88
CA VAL A 45 0.76 -12.90 -6.37
C VAL A 45 1.55 -12.72 -5.08
N VAL A 46 2.41 -11.70 -5.04
CA VAL A 46 3.22 -11.37 -3.86
C VAL A 46 2.83 -10.01 -3.34
N PHE A 47 2.43 -9.94 -2.07
CA PHE A 47 2.21 -8.68 -1.37
C PHE A 47 3.47 -8.29 -0.61
N THR A 48 3.90 -7.04 -0.80
CA THR A 48 5.11 -6.48 -0.17
C THR A 48 4.80 -5.19 0.57
N ASP A 49 5.54 -4.93 1.63
CA ASP A 49 5.50 -3.65 2.33
C ASP A 49 6.29 -2.56 1.55
N TRP A 50 6.24 -1.31 2.01
CA TRP A 50 6.94 -0.17 1.39
C TRP A 50 8.45 -0.41 1.20
N ASN A 51 9.06 -1.20 2.09
CA ASN A 51 10.48 -1.56 2.09
C ASN A 51 10.78 -2.86 1.31
N LYS A 52 9.80 -3.40 0.58
CA LYS A 52 9.87 -4.64 -0.22
C LYS A 52 9.97 -5.93 0.59
N VAL A 53 9.74 -5.89 1.91
CA VAL A 53 9.56 -7.11 2.70
C VAL A 53 8.27 -7.79 2.26
N ILE A 54 8.33 -9.10 2.01
CA ILE A 54 7.15 -9.90 1.67
C ILE A 54 6.26 -10.01 2.90
N ILE A 55 4.99 -9.65 2.74
CA ILE A 55 3.95 -9.76 3.77
C ILE A 55 3.15 -11.05 3.56
N ASP A 56 2.85 -11.38 2.30
CA ASP A 56 2.05 -12.56 1.94
C ASP A 56 2.31 -13.03 0.50
N GLU A 57 2.06 -14.31 0.22
CA GLU A 57 2.21 -14.94 -1.08
C GLU A 57 1.01 -15.84 -1.41
N GLN A 58 0.45 -15.69 -2.60
CA GLN A 58 -0.75 -16.42 -3.03
C GLN A 58 -0.57 -16.99 -4.44
N PHE A 59 -1.18 -18.15 -4.69
CA PHE A 59 -1.32 -18.73 -6.03
C PHE A 59 -2.80 -18.66 -6.44
N ILE A 60 -3.09 -17.84 -7.44
CA ILE A 60 -4.45 -17.46 -7.83
C ILE A 60 -4.76 -18.04 -9.20
N GLU A 61 -5.90 -18.75 -9.32
CA GLU A 61 -6.39 -19.21 -10.62
C GLU A 61 -6.60 -18.02 -11.58
N HIS A 62 -6.27 -18.21 -12.85
CA HIS A 62 -6.39 -17.17 -13.87
C HIS A 62 -7.79 -16.56 -13.91
N GLY A 63 -7.86 -15.23 -13.85
CA GLY A 63 -9.08 -14.45 -13.84
C GLY A 63 -9.80 -14.39 -12.49
N LYS A 64 -9.20 -14.91 -11.40
CA LYS A 64 -9.71 -14.73 -10.03
C LYS A 64 -9.03 -13.54 -9.34
N ALA A 65 -9.65 -13.07 -8.26
CA ALA A 65 -9.09 -12.04 -7.39
C ALA A 65 -8.13 -12.66 -6.37
N ALA A 66 -7.06 -11.93 -6.04
CA ALA A 66 -6.29 -12.19 -4.82
C ALA A 66 -7.01 -11.58 -3.61
N THR A 67 -6.63 -12.02 -2.40
CA THR A 67 -7.14 -11.43 -1.16
C THR A 67 -6.07 -10.50 -0.58
N ALA A 68 -6.42 -9.28 -0.18
CA ALA A 68 -5.46 -8.40 0.48
C ALA A 68 -5.06 -8.99 1.85
N PRO A 69 -3.76 -9.01 2.21
CA PRO A 69 -3.32 -9.43 3.53
C PRO A 69 -3.60 -8.36 4.59
N GLU A 70 -3.32 -8.69 5.85
CA GLU A 70 -3.25 -7.70 6.91
C GLU A 70 -2.10 -6.72 6.64
N VAL A 71 -2.39 -5.42 6.74
CA VAL A 71 -1.41 -4.37 6.44
C VAL A 71 -0.52 -4.17 7.68
N PRO A 72 0.82 -4.18 7.52
CA PRO A 72 1.73 -3.85 8.62
C PRO A 72 1.54 -2.41 9.13
N GLU A 73 1.66 -2.22 10.43
CA GLU A 73 1.71 -0.87 11.00
C GLU A 73 3.03 -0.18 10.66
N ARG A 74 2.95 1.07 10.21
CA ARG A 74 4.11 1.92 9.95
C ARG A 74 4.00 3.21 10.76
N ALA A 75 4.79 3.31 11.83
CA ALA A 75 4.77 4.47 12.72
C ALA A 75 4.94 5.80 11.95
N GLY A 76 3.99 6.72 12.15
CA GLY A 76 3.96 8.03 11.49
C GLY A 76 3.41 8.05 10.07
N TYR A 77 2.90 6.92 9.57
CA TYR A 77 2.33 6.81 8.23
C TYR A 77 0.96 6.13 8.28
N ALA A 78 0.04 6.60 7.45
CA ALA A 78 -1.26 5.99 7.23
C ALA A 78 -1.25 5.17 5.94
N PHE A 79 -1.79 3.96 5.98
CA PHE A 79 -1.97 3.14 4.79
C PHE A 79 -3.01 3.78 3.86
N THR A 80 -2.65 3.95 2.59
CA THR A 80 -3.53 4.58 1.59
C THR A 80 -4.05 3.59 0.56
N GLY A 81 -3.38 2.44 0.40
CA GLY A 81 -3.80 1.41 -0.55
C GLY A 81 -2.65 0.55 -1.04
N TRP A 82 -2.92 -0.14 -2.13
CA TRP A 82 -1.97 -0.99 -2.82
C TRP A 82 -1.64 -0.38 -4.19
N ASP A 83 -0.39 -0.49 -4.64
CA ASP A 83 0.08 0.14 -5.88
C ASP A 83 -0.49 -0.47 -7.16
N LYS A 84 -1.19 -1.60 -7.07
CA LYS A 84 -1.77 -2.34 -8.19
C LYS A 84 -3.13 -2.92 -7.84
N ASP A 85 -3.99 -3.03 -8.85
CA ASP A 85 -5.21 -3.82 -8.76
C ASP A 85 -4.88 -5.32 -8.78
N PHE A 86 -5.56 -6.06 -7.92
CA PHE A 86 -5.47 -7.53 -7.82
C PHE A 86 -6.86 -8.18 -7.81
N SER A 87 -7.88 -7.47 -8.30
CA SER A 87 -9.25 -7.97 -8.43
C SER A 87 -9.40 -8.94 -9.60
N LEU A 88 -8.48 -8.90 -10.57
CA LEU A 88 -8.41 -9.79 -11.72
C LEU A 88 -6.95 -10.17 -12.03
N VAL A 89 -6.53 -11.35 -11.58
CA VAL A 89 -5.16 -11.84 -11.76
C VAL A 89 -5.04 -12.66 -13.04
N THR A 90 -4.30 -12.15 -14.03
CA THR A 90 -4.07 -12.82 -15.32
C THR A 90 -2.62 -13.16 -15.60
N SER A 91 -1.70 -12.67 -14.76
CA SER A 91 -0.26 -12.93 -14.77
C SER A 91 0.28 -12.85 -13.34
N ASP A 92 1.52 -13.29 -13.15
CA ASP A 92 2.25 -13.04 -11.90
C ASP A 92 2.35 -11.54 -11.63
N ILE A 93 2.10 -11.12 -10.38
CA ILE A 93 2.17 -9.72 -9.96
C ILE A 93 2.79 -9.58 -8.57
N VAL A 94 3.56 -8.51 -8.40
CA VAL A 94 4.01 -8.04 -7.08
C VAL A 94 3.27 -6.76 -6.78
N VAL A 95 2.52 -6.77 -5.68
CA VAL A 95 1.68 -5.68 -5.17
C VAL A 95 2.36 -5.08 -3.94
N ARG A 96 2.48 -3.76 -3.86
CA ARG A 96 3.19 -3.07 -2.77
C ARG A 96 2.25 -2.15 -2.00
N ALA A 97 2.35 -2.17 -0.67
CA ALA A 97 1.62 -1.26 0.21
C ALA A 97 2.10 0.18 0.01
N GLU A 98 1.15 1.10 -0.09
CA GLU A 98 1.36 2.54 -0.19
C GLU A 98 0.92 3.23 1.09
N TYR A 99 1.66 4.27 1.46
CA TYR A 99 1.42 5.02 2.68
C TYR A 99 1.70 6.51 2.47
N GLU A 100 0.97 7.33 3.20
CA GLU A 100 1.21 8.77 3.33
C GLU A 100 1.66 9.11 4.74
N ILE A 101 2.52 10.11 4.88
CA ILE A 101 2.94 10.58 6.20
C ILE A 101 1.74 11.22 6.90
N VAL A 102 1.53 10.91 8.18
CA VAL A 102 0.49 11.54 8.97
C VAL A 102 0.93 12.97 9.27
N GLU A 103 0.03 13.94 9.08
CA GLU A 103 0.29 15.35 9.37
C GLU A 103 -0.35 15.77 10.70
N TYR A 104 0.33 16.67 11.42
CA TYR A 104 -0.14 17.29 12.64
C TYR A 104 -0.11 18.80 12.53
N THR A 105 -1.03 19.43 13.26
CA THR A 105 -1.10 20.88 13.37
C THR A 105 -0.39 21.35 14.63
N VAL A 106 0.43 22.38 14.50
CA VAL A 106 1.03 23.10 15.63
C VAL A 106 0.48 24.52 15.64
N PHE A 107 -0.29 24.85 16.66
CA PHE A 107 -0.86 26.18 16.83
C PHE A 107 -0.01 26.97 17.84
N PHE A 108 0.64 28.03 17.36
CA PHE A 108 1.38 28.96 18.19
C PHE A 108 0.45 30.06 18.67
N GLU A 109 0.41 30.29 19.97
CA GLU A 109 -0.38 31.34 20.60
C GLU A 109 0.46 32.18 21.57
N ASP A 110 0.01 33.42 21.77
CA ASP A 110 0.59 34.32 22.75
C ASP A 110 0.13 33.94 24.18
N PHE A 111 0.69 34.57 25.20
CA PHE A 111 0.38 34.27 26.62
C PHE A 111 -1.10 34.41 26.99
N ASP A 112 -1.87 35.16 26.20
CA ASP A 112 -3.30 35.42 26.39
C ASP A 112 -4.20 34.50 25.52
N GLY A 113 -3.62 33.53 24.81
CA GLY A 113 -4.32 32.64 23.89
C GLY A 113 -4.59 33.25 22.51
N ARG A 114 -4.03 34.43 22.20
CA ARG A 114 -4.13 35.00 20.85
C ARG A 114 -3.31 34.16 19.87
N GLY A 115 -3.98 33.59 18.86
CA GLY A 115 -3.30 32.87 17.80
C GLY A 115 -2.27 33.73 17.05
N LEU A 116 -1.04 33.21 16.96
CA LEU A 116 0.08 33.83 16.26
C LEU A 116 0.36 33.16 14.91
N LYS A 117 0.34 31.83 14.87
CA LYS A 117 0.60 31.04 13.65
C LYS A 117 -0.02 29.65 13.76
N LEU A 118 -0.47 29.10 12.63
CA LEU A 118 -0.74 27.67 12.48
C LEU A 118 0.29 27.09 11.52
N ASP A 119 0.95 26.01 11.92
CA ASP A 119 1.87 25.24 11.09
C ASP A 119 1.37 23.81 10.93
N VAL A 120 1.60 23.21 9.76
CA VAL A 120 1.25 21.81 9.48
C VAL A 120 2.52 21.07 9.11
N VAL A 121 2.83 20.00 9.84
CA VAL A 121 4.08 19.25 9.69
C VAL A 121 3.82 17.76 9.67
N GLY A 122 4.63 17.02 8.91
CA GLY A 122 4.59 15.57 8.92
C GLY A 122 5.05 14.99 10.26
N HIS A 123 4.61 13.78 10.57
CA HIS A 123 4.96 13.07 11.79
C HIS A 123 6.48 13.04 12.04
N GLY A 124 6.89 13.50 13.21
CA GLY A 124 8.28 13.56 13.66
C GLY A 124 9.08 14.72 13.07
N GLN A 125 8.49 15.57 12.23
CA GLN A 125 9.14 16.78 11.73
C GLN A 125 9.01 17.92 12.74
N ALA A 126 9.95 18.88 12.64
CA ALA A 126 9.93 20.10 13.45
C ALA A 126 8.93 21.11 12.88
N ALA A 127 8.18 21.78 13.77
CA ALA A 127 7.41 22.96 13.40
C ALA A 127 8.28 24.22 13.40
N THR A 128 7.86 25.21 12.62
CA THR A 128 8.54 26.50 12.54
C THR A 128 7.73 27.54 13.33
N PRO A 129 8.28 28.13 14.40
CA PRO A 129 7.57 29.16 15.16
C PRO A 129 7.42 30.45 14.35
N PRO A 130 6.49 31.34 14.72
CA PRO A 130 6.48 32.72 14.22
C PRO A 130 7.69 33.51 14.75
N GLU A 131 7.85 34.75 14.30
CA GLU A 131 8.75 35.69 14.97
C GLU A 131 8.34 35.88 16.44
N PRO A 132 9.29 36.05 17.37
CA PRO A 132 8.98 36.26 18.78
C PRO A 132 8.00 37.42 18.97
N PRO A 133 6.86 37.19 19.65
CA PRO A 133 5.91 38.26 19.95
C PRO A 133 6.52 39.29 20.91
N GLU A 134 6.14 40.56 20.72
CA GLU A 134 6.55 41.67 21.59
C GLU A 134 5.53 41.89 22.70
N ARG A 135 6.02 42.11 23.93
CA ARG A 135 5.19 42.42 25.10
C ARG A 135 5.84 43.50 25.94
N GLU A 136 5.15 44.64 26.12
CA GLU A 136 5.69 45.79 26.87
C GLU A 136 6.03 45.42 28.32
N GLY A 137 7.28 45.67 28.73
CA GLY A 137 7.79 45.36 30.07
C GLY A 137 8.23 43.91 30.28
N TYR A 138 8.23 43.08 29.23
CA TYR A 138 8.61 41.66 29.29
C TYR A 138 9.58 41.29 28.16
N GLU A 139 10.47 40.34 28.43
CA GLU A 139 11.36 39.72 27.43
C GLU A 139 10.84 38.33 27.09
N PHE A 140 10.80 37.98 25.80
CA PHE A 140 10.44 36.65 25.34
C PHE A 140 11.56 35.65 25.66
N THR A 141 11.23 34.60 26.42
CA THR A 141 12.21 33.58 26.85
C THR A 141 12.13 32.28 26.07
N GLY A 142 11.05 32.07 25.32
CA GLY A 142 10.86 30.88 24.52
C GLY A 142 9.40 30.47 24.43
N TRP A 143 9.21 29.20 24.07
CA TRP A 143 7.91 28.56 23.97
C TRP A 143 7.78 27.49 25.06
N ASP A 144 6.56 27.22 25.51
CA ASP A 144 6.29 26.28 26.61
C ASP A 144 6.49 24.79 26.26
N THR A 145 6.43 24.45 24.97
CA THR A 145 6.34 23.08 24.47
C THR A 145 7.41 22.84 23.41
N ASP A 146 8.08 21.68 23.46
CA ASP A 146 9.00 21.26 22.41
C ASP A 146 8.24 20.91 21.13
N PHE A 147 8.67 21.49 20.01
CA PHE A 147 8.10 21.25 18.68
C PHE A 147 9.17 20.79 17.68
N SER A 148 10.29 20.23 18.17
CA SER A 148 11.40 19.76 17.35
C SER A 148 11.09 18.41 16.67
N ALA A 149 10.17 17.63 17.24
CA ALA A 149 9.67 16.37 16.67
C ALA A 149 8.18 16.18 17.00
N VAL A 150 7.30 16.61 16.09
CA VAL A 150 5.85 16.65 16.33
C VAL A 150 5.20 15.30 16.05
N THR A 151 4.62 14.67 17.06
CA THR A 151 3.94 13.36 16.94
C THR A 151 2.44 13.41 17.27
N SER A 152 1.91 14.59 17.56
CA SER A 152 0.49 14.86 17.80
C SER A 152 0.19 16.35 17.58
N HIS A 153 -1.08 16.74 17.57
CA HIS A 153 -1.45 18.15 17.53
C HIS A 153 -0.95 18.88 18.78
N LEU A 154 -0.32 20.04 18.59
CA LEU A 154 0.23 20.85 19.68
C LEU A 154 -0.41 22.24 19.72
N VAL A 155 -0.55 22.76 20.93
CA VAL A 155 -0.71 24.18 21.20
C VAL A 155 0.54 24.63 21.93
N VAL A 156 1.19 25.67 21.42
CA VAL A 156 2.50 26.15 21.86
C VAL A 156 2.39 27.61 22.27
N THR A 157 2.61 27.89 23.55
CA THR A 157 2.35 29.20 24.16
C THR A 157 3.64 29.96 24.39
N ALA A 158 3.67 31.25 24.02
CA ALA A 158 4.80 32.13 24.28
C ALA A 158 5.05 32.32 25.78
N GLN A 159 6.31 32.23 26.20
CA GLN A 159 6.77 32.44 27.57
C GLN A 159 7.61 33.72 27.68
N TYR A 160 7.50 34.37 28.83
CA TYR A 160 8.07 35.69 29.06
C TYR A 160 8.61 35.83 30.49
N GLU A 161 9.62 36.66 30.65
CA GLU A 161 10.11 37.15 31.95
C GLU A 161 9.97 38.67 32.04
N ILE A 162 9.74 39.19 33.26
CA ILE A 162 9.65 40.64 33.48
C ILE A 162 11.04 41.25 33.29
N ILE A 163 11.11 42.37 32.57
CA ILE A 163 12.35 43.15 32.48
C ILE A 163 12.53 43.88 33.81
N GLU A 164 13.50 43.46 34.63
CA GLU A 164 13.83 44.16 35.88
C GLU A 164 14.41 45.56 35.58
N PRO A 165 14.01 46.59 36.33
CA PRO A 165 14.44 47.98 36.12
C PRO A 165 15.89 48.28 36.58
#